data_AF-A0A136KFM9-F1
#
_entry.id   AF-A0A136KFM9-F1
#
_cell.length_a   1.000
_cell.length_b   1.000
_cell.length_c   1.000
_cell.angle_alpha   90.00
_cell.angle_beta   90.00
_cell.angle_gamma   90.00
#
_symmetry.space_group_name_H-M   'P 1'
#
loop_
_entity.id
_entity.type
_entity.pdbx_description
1 polymer ?
#
loop_
_entity_poly.entity_id
_entity_poly.type
_entity_poly.pdbx_seq_one_letter_code
_entity_poly.pdbx_strand_id
1 'polypeptide(L)'
;MQVKPFLKRTAYFTGLLMLGILACTYIYCRALPRPIGALYDYRIVTLQIGTDKSLKAYVADTQYTRQRGLSGTRTLPAGYGLLFLFEKPGKYTFLDEGYVFES
;
A
#
# COMPACT_ATOMS: atom_id res chain seq x y z
N MET A 1 53.08 -21.87 10.56
CA MET A 1 52.15 -20.92 11.22
C MET A 1 50.73 -21.28 10.76
N GLN A 2 50.05 -22.16 11.50
CA GLN A 2 48.73 -22.73 11.15
C GLN A 2 47.63 -21.83 11.72
N VAL A 3 46.95 -21.07 10.86
CA VAL A 3 45.88 -20.16 11.28
C VAL A 3 44.63 -20.99 11.56
N LYS A 4 44.18 -20.94 12.83
CA LYS A 4 43.16 -21.82 13.42
C LYS A 4 41.85 -21.83 12.57
N PRO A 5 41.32 -23.01 12.18
CA PRO A 5 40.08 -23.15 11.41
C PRO A 5 38.81 -22.71 12.17
N PHE A 6 38.96 -22.33 13.45
CA PHE A 6 37.86 -21.91 14.32
C PHE A 6 37.29 -20.53 13.95
N LEU A 7 38.10 -19.65 13.35
CA LEU A 7 37.69 -18.27 13.01
C LEU A 7 36.73 -18.21 11.81
N LYS A 8 36.74 -19.20 10.92
CA LYS A 8 35.88 -19.22 9.74
C LYS A 8 34.42 -19.51 10.11
N ARG A 9 34.18 -20.42 11.07
CA ARG A 9 32.82 -20.82 11.47
C ARG A 9 32.02 -19.67 12.08
N THR A 10 32.64 -18.86 12.94
CA THR A 10 31.98 -17.70 13.55
C THR A 10 31.63 -16.61 12.55
N ALA A 11 32.46 -16.41 11.51
CA ALA A 11 32.19 -15.45 10.44
C ALA A 11 30.99 -15.84 9.55
N TYR A 12 30.78 -17.15 9.31
CA TYR A 12 29.59 -17.62 8.60
C TYR A 12 28.31 -17.41 9.40
N PHE A 13 28.34 -17.64 10.71
CA PHE A 13 27.17 -17.43 11.58
C PHE A 13 26.77 -15.96 11.65
N THR A 14 27.72 -15.04 11.82
CA THR A 14 27.42 -13.61 11.88
C THR A 14 26.91 -13.08 10.54
N GLY A 15 27.47 -13.56 9.41
CA GLY A 15 26.99 -13.22 8.07
C GLY A 15 25.56 -13.69 7.81
N LEU A 16 25.21 -14.92 8.22
CA LEU A 16 23.87 -15.47 8.04
C LEU A 16 22.84 -14.73 8.92
N LEU A 17 23.23 -14.32 10.12
CA LEU A 17 22.39 -13.58 11.05
C LEU A 17 22.11 -12.16 10.53
N MET A 18 23.13 -11.48 9.97
CA MET A 18 22.96 -10.18 9.29
C MET A 18 22.03 -10.28 8.08
N LEU A 19 22.19 -11.31 7.24
CA LEU A 19 21.29 -11.58 6.11
C LEU A 19 19.85 -11.86 6.58
N GLY A 20 19.69 -12.61 7.66
CA GLY A 20 18.39 -12.87 8.28
C GLY A 20 17.70 -11.61 8.79
N ILE A 21 18.45 -10.71 9.45
CA ILE A 21 17.93 -9.41 9.92
C ILE A 21 17.53 -8.53 8.74
N LEU A 22 18.36 -8.46 7.69
CA LEU A 22 18.06 -7.70 6.47
C LEU A 22 16.81 -8.22 5.78
N ALA A 23 16.66 -9.54 5.66
CA ALA A 23 15.47 -10.18 5.10
C ALA A 23 14.22 -9.91 5.94
N CYS A 24 14.30 -10.05 7.27
CA CYS A 24 13.18 -9.72 8.17
C CYS A 24 12.80 -8.25 8.09
N THR A 25 13.78 -7.35 8.08
CA THR A 25 13.54 -5.90 7.97
C THR A 25 12.88 -5.56 6.64
N TYR A 26 13.35 -6.18 5.54
CA TYR A 26 12.74 -6.01 4.22
C TYR A 26 11.28 -6.48 4.17
N ILE A 27 10.98 -7.64 4.74
CA ILE A 27 9.63 -8.18 4.82
C ILE A 27 8.74 -7.28 5.69
N TYR A 28 9.25 -6.84 6.85
CA TYR A 28 8.54 -5.95 7.76
C TYR A 28 8.19 -4.61 7.09
N CYS A 29 9.14 -3.99 6.37
CA CYS A 29 8.90 -2.76 5.62
C CYS A 29 7.86 -2.93 4.50
N ARG A 30 7.76 -4.12 3.89
CA ARG A 30 6.68 -4.43 2.93
C ARG A 30 5.35 -4.73 3.59
N ALA A 31 5.36 -5.14 4.85
CA ALA A 31 4.17 -5.40 5.65
C ALA A 31 3.60 -4.13 6.30
N LEU A 32 4.28 -2.99 6.23
CA LEU A 32 3.70 -1.75 6.73
C LEU A 32 2.52 -1.29 5.85
N PRO A 33 1.40 -0.84 6.46
CA PRO A 33 0.27 -0.29 5.73
C PRO A 33 0.69 0.96 4.96
N ARG A 34 0.42 0.96 3.66
CA ARG A 34 0.66 2.12 2.80
C ARG A 34 -0.65 2.90 2.65
N PRO A 35 -0.69 4.19 3.03
CA PRO A 35 -1.87 5.00 2.78
C PRO A 35 -2.01 5.29 1.28
N ILE A 36 -3.25 5.47 0.83
CA ILE A 36 -3.64 5.65 -0.59
C ILE A 36 -2.84 6.75 -1.29
N GLY A 37 -2.43 7.79 -0.55
CA GLY A 37 -1.69 8.93 -1.07
C GLY A 37 -0.16 8.87 -0.94
N ALA A 38 0.43 7.87 -0.28
CA ALA A 38 1.90 7.85 -0.12
C ALA A 38 2.67 7.48 -1.39
N LEU A 39 1.99 6.93 -2.40
CA LEU A 39 2.63 6.42 -3.61
C LEU A 39 2.12 7.09 -4.90
N TYR A 40 0.99 7.80 -4.85
CA TYR A 40 0.34 8.35 -6.04
C TYR A 40 -0.25 9.71 -5.76
N ASP A 41 -0.10 10.61 -6.74
CA ASP A 41 -0.66 11.95 -6.71
C ASP A 41 -2.15 11.89 -7.03
N TYR A 42 -2.94 11.58 -6.01
CA TYR A 42 -4.39 11.66 -6.09
C TYR A 42 -4.85 13.07 -5.77
N ARG A 43 -5.66 13.64 -6.66
CA ARG A 43 -6.43 14.84 -6.33
C ARG A 43 -7.47 14.50 -5.27
N ILE A 44 -7.55 15.29 -4.20
CA ILE A 44 -8.56 15.14 -3.16
C ILE A 44 -9.65 16.17 -3.39
N VAL A 45 -10.91 15.73 -3.43
CA VAL A 45 -12.10 16.59 -3.51
C VAL A 45 -12.96 16.39 -2.27
N THR A 46 -13.65 17.45 -1.84
CA THR A 46 -14.65 17.34 -0.77
C THR A 46 -16.03 17.17 -1.41
N LEU A 47 -16.73 16.10 -1.09
CA LEU A 47 -18.08 15.84 -1.55
C LEU A 47 -19.06 16.08 -0.41
N GLN A 48 -20.14 16.79 -0.70
CA GLN A 48 -21.25 16.97 0.23
C GLN A 48 -22.30 15.90 -0.04
N ILE A 49 -22.67 15.15 1.00
CA ILE A 49 -23.78 14.20 1.00
C ILE A 49 -24.92 14.84 1.79
N GLY A 50 -25.97 15.27 1.09
CA GLY A 50 -27.06 16.00 1.71
C GLY A 50 -26.62 17.38 2.21
N THR A 51 -27.12 17.77 3.38
CA THR A 51 -26.93 19.12 3.96
C THR A 51 -25.89 19.17 5.07
N ASP A 52 -25.59 18.05 5.73
CA ASP A 52 -24.82 17.99 6.98
C ASP A 52 -23.54 17.14 6.92
N LYS A 53 -23.36 16.32 5.87
CA LYS A 53 -22.24 15.39 5.78
C LYS A 53 -21.29 15.77 4.66
N SER A 54 -20.01 15.89 5.00
CA SER A 54 -18.93 16.01 4.03
C SER A 54 -18.03 14.78 4.09
N LEU A 55 -17.64 14.26 2.92
CA LEU A 55 -16.55 13.30 2.81
C LEU A 55 -15.42 13.85 1.93
N LYS A 56 -14.24 13.28 2.06
CA LYS A 56 -13.13 13.54 1.15
C LYS A 56 -12.97 12.35 0.20
N ALA A 57 -12.77 12.61 -1.08
CA ALA A 57 -12.56 11.55 -2.06
C ALA A 57 -11.26 11.76 -2.81
N TYR A 58 -10.46 10.70 -2.92
CA TYR A 58 -9.38 10.63 -3.90
C TYR A 58 -10.01 10.47 -5.29
N VAL A 59 -9.52 11.19 -6.29
CA VAL A 59 -10.08 11.14 -7.66
C VAL A 59 -9.24 10.20 -8.53
N ALA A 60 -9.88 9.15 -9.04
CA ALA A 60 -9.33 8.25 -10.04
C ALA A 60 -9.83 8.65 -11.45
N ASP A 61 -9.10 9.55 -12.10
CA ASP A 61 -9.43 10.13 -13.42
C ASP A 61 -8.60 9.57 -14.58
N THR A 62 -7.51 8.86 -14.30
CA THR A 62 -6.71 8.16 -15.29
C THR A 62 -7.09 6.68 -15.38
N GLN A 63 -6.84 6.03 -16.51
CA GLN A 63 -7.07 4.59 -16.64
C GLN A 63 -6.33 3.80 -15.57
N TYR A 64 -5.08 4.18 -15.27
CA TYR A 64 -4.26 3.53 -14.26
C TYR A 64 -4.86 3.62 -12.85
N THR A 65 -5.24 4.84 -12.41
CA THR A 65 -5.83 5.03 -11.08
C THR A 65 -7.19 4.34 -10.95
N ARG A 66 -8.00 4.30 -12.02
CA ARG A 66 -9.27 3.57 -12.03
C ARG A 66 -9.09 2.06 -11.94
N GLN A 67 -8.18 1.49 -12.73
CA GLN A 67 -7.94 0.03 -12.72
C GLN A 67 -7.35 -0.43 -11.40
N ARG A 68 -6.45 0.37 -10.80
CA ARG A 68 -5.89 0.09 -9.50
C ARG A 68 -6.98 0.12 -8.41
N GLY A 69 -7.86 1.12 -8.47
CA GLY A 69 -8.83 1.36 -7.40
C GLY A 69 -8.13 1.53 -6.05
N LEU A 70 -8.61 0.82 -5.04
CA LEU A 70 -8.00 0.77 -3.71
C LEU A 70 -6.91 -0.32 -3.60
N SER A 71 -6.55 -1.03 -4.67
CA SER A 71 -5.64 -2.19 -4.59
C SER A 71 -4.27 -1.82 -3.99
N GLY A 72 -3.81 -2.70 -3.09
CA GLY A 72 -2.59 -2.51 -2.30
C GLY A 72 -2.71 -1.47 -1.17
N THR A 73 -3.88 -0.84 -1.01
CA THR A 73 -4.19 -0.02 0.15
C THR A 73 -4.59 -0.90 1.32
N ARG A 74 -3.97 -0.66 2.48
CA ARG A 74 -4.35 -1.36 3.72
C ARG A 74 -5.23 -0.55 4.65
N THR A 75 -5.23 0.77 4.50
CA THR A 75 -5.96 1.69 5.38
C THR A 75 -6.57 2.82 4.56
N LEU A 76 -7.85 3.06 4.77
CA LEU A 76 -8.58 4.22 4.25
C LEU A 76 -9.07 5.02 5.47
N PRO A 77 -8.67 6.29 5.64
CA PRO A 77 -9.11 7.08 6.77
C PRO A 77 -10.63 7.22 6.83
N ALA A 78 -11.19 7.31 8.04
CA ALA A 78 -12.62 7.58 8.21
C ALA A 78 -13.02 8.90 7.51
N GLY A 79 -14.16 8.90 6.83
CA GLY A 79 -14.63 10.03 6.03
C GLY A 79 -13.88 10.22 4.71
N TYR A 80 -13.06 9.24 4.29
CA TYR A 80 -12.45 9.21 2.98
C TYR A 80 -13.04 8.12 2.08
N GLY A 81 -13.02 8.35 0.78
CA GLY A 81 -13.39 7.39 -0.25
C GLY A 81 -12.55 7.54 -1.52
N LEU A 82 -12.88 6.74 -2.54
CA LEU A 82 -12.31 6.85 -3.89
C LEU A 82 -13.43 7.15 -4.87
N LEU A 83 -13.27 8.21 -5.66
CA LEU A 83 -14.20 8.65 -6.69
C LEU A 83 -13.65 8.29 -8.07
N PHE A 84 -14.38 7.45 -8.81
CA PHE A 84 -14.02 7.09 -10.18
C PHE A 84 -14.66 8.08 -11.16
N LEU A 85 -13.83 8.77 -11.95
CA LEU A 85 -14.29 9.70 -12.98
C LEU A 85 -14.22 9.04 -14.37
N PHE A 86 -15.35 9.02 -15.08
CA PHE A 86 -15.46 8.50 -16.43
C PHE A 86 -15.91 9.60 -17.39
N GLU A 87 -15.25 9.72 -18.54
CA GLU A 87 -15.53 10.76 -19.54
C GLU A 87 -16.85 10.54 -20.28
N LYS A 88 -17.30 9.29 -20.37
CA LYS A 88 -18.50 8.90 -21.11
C LYS A 88 -19.44 8.11 -20.20
N PRO A 89 -20.77 8.24 -20.35
CA PRO A 89 -21.69 7.34 -19.68
C PRO A 89 -21.51 5.91 -20.24
N GLY A 90 -21.59 4.91 -19.36
CA GLY A 90 -21.37 3.52 -19.76
C GLY A 90 -21.56 2.53 -18.63
N LYS A 91 -21.41 1.24 -18.95
CA LYS A 91 -21.37 0.15 -17.97
C LYS A 91 -19.92 -0.11 -17.60
N TYR A 92 -19.60 0.05 -16.32
CA TYR A 92 -18.27 -0.17 -15.78
C TYR A 92 -18.33 -1.29 -14.75
N THR A 93 -17.48 -2.30 -14.92
CA THR A 93 -17.37 -3.41 -13.97
C THR A 93 -16.34 -3.06 -12.91
N PHE A 94 -16.75 -3.15 -11.64
CA PHE A 94 -15.87 -3.03 -10.50
C PHE A 94 -15.65 -4.42 -9.93
N LEU A 95 -14.40 -4.87 -9.92
CA LEU A 95 -14.00 -6.13 -9.31
C LEU A 95 -13.23 -5.80 -8.04
N ASP A 96 -13.59 -6.49 -6.97
CA ASP A 96 -12.90 -6.43 -5.70
C ASP A 96 -12.01 -7.68 -5.57
N GLU A 97 -10.71 -7.51 -5.78
CA GLU A 97 -9.72 -8.55 -5.51
C GLU A 97 -9.02 -8.24 -4.17
N GLY A 98 -9.73 -8.49 -3.07
CA GLY A 98 -9.12 -8.75 -1.76
C GLY A 98 -9.08 -7.60 -0.75
N TYR A 99 -10.12 -6.76 -0.65
CA TYR A 99 -10.21 -5.82 0.49
C TYR A 99 -10.70 -6.49 1.78
N VAL A 100 -9.95 -6.30 2.87
CA VAL A 100 -10.47 -6.40 4.25
C VAL A 100 -10.15 -5.07 4.91
N PHE A 101 -11.15 -4.21 5.05
CA PHE A 101 -11.04 -3.02 5.89
C PHE A 101 -11.51 -3.43 7.29
N GLU A 102 -10.59 -3.50 8.26
CA GLU A 102 -10.99 -3.60 9.66
C GLU A 102 -11.42 -2.21 10.14
N SER A 103 -12.64 -2.13 10.68
CA SER A 103 -13.28 -0.93 11.23
C SER A 103 -12.87 -0.66 12.67
#